data_AF-I9QR55-F1
#
_entry.id   AF-I9QR55-F1
#
_cell.length_a   1.000
_cell.length_b   1.000
_cell.length_c   1.000
_cell.angle_alpha   90.00
_cell.angle_beta   90.00
_cell.angle_gamma   90.00
#
_symmetry.space_group_name_H-M   'P 1'
#
loop_
_entity.id
_entity.type
_entity.pdbx_description
1 polymer ?
#
loop_
_entity_poly.entity_id
_entity_poly.type
_entity_poly.pdbx_seq_one_letter_code
_entity_poly.pdbx_strand_id
1 'polypeptide(L)'
;MPRPTTIEYTNGKIEECNRIYYSIQLHLVEISAKGGNGGTHIGRFSYKGDEVTMSEFRHRGDEEKLTTLNELKLFGLNQAINHLKVEKATGKKLILKSDYARLTFRKF
;
A
#
# COMPACT_ATOMS: atom_id res chain seq x y z
N MET A 1 7.58 8.74 -7.68
CA MET A 1 6.62 8.05 -6.79
C MET A 1 5.95 6.92 -7.56
N PRO A 2 5.95 5.67 -7.08
CA PRO A 2 5.22 4.59 -7.74
C PRO A 2 3.71 4.73 -7.47
N ARG A 3 2.88 5.00 -8.49
CA ARG A 3 1.43 4.89 -8.30
C ARG A 3 1.03 3.42 -8.46
N PRO A 4 0.24 2.84 -7.54
CA PRO A 4 -0.46 1.62 -7.88
C PRO A 4 -1.33 1.92 -9.11
N THR A 5 -1.28 1.00 -10.06
CA THR A 5 -2.13 1.01 -11.25
C THR A 5 -3.40 0.22 -10.96
N THR A 6 -3.26 -0.92 -10.28
CA THR A 6 -4.39 -1.81 -9.95
C THR A 6 -4.20 -2.48 -8.59
N ILE A 7 -5.32 -2.71 -7.91
CA ILE A 7 -5.44 -3.62 -6.77
C ILE A 7 -6.34 -4.77 -7.22
N GLU A 8 -5.79 -5.98 -7.25
CA GLU A 8 -6.52 -7.21 -7.56
C GLU A 8 -6.74 -7.97 -6.25
N TYR A 9 -7.98 -8.03 -5.80
CA TYR A 9 -8.37 -8.71 -4.55
C TYR A 9 -8.50 -10.21 -4.78
N THR A 10 -8.31 -11.01 -3.73
CA THR A 10 -8.43 -12.48 -3.81
C THR A 10 -9.83 -12.98 -4.17
N ASN A 11 -10.87 -12.16 -4.02
CA ASN A 11 -12.22 -12.46 -4.48
C ASN A 11 -12.43 -12.20 -6.00
N GLY A 12 -11.37 -11.87 -6.74
CA GLY A 12 -11.41 -11.59 -8.17
C GLY A 12 -11.83 -10.16 -8.53
N LYS A 13 -12.17 -9.31 -7.56
CA LYS A 13 -12.44 -7.89 -7.82
C LYS A 13 -11.14 -7.17 -8.20
N ILE A 14 -11.18 -6.37 -9.26
CA ILE A 14 -10.08 -5.52 -9.69
C ILE A 14 -10.51 -4.07 -9.56
N GLU A 15 -9.69 -3.27 -8.87
CA GLU A 15 -9.87 -1.83 -8.76
C GLU A 15 -8.74 -1.09 -9.48
N GLU A 16 -9.11 -0.19 -10.40
CA GLU A 16 -8.17 0.73 -11.00
C GLU A 16 -7.87 1.90 -10.06
N CYS A 17 -6.61 2.05 -9.70
CA CYS A 17 -6.16 3.03 -8.73
C CYS A 17 -6.00 4.40 -9.38
N ASN A 18 -7.12 5.11 -9.59
CA ASN A 18 -7.10 6.46 -10.16
C ASN A 18 -6.77 7.56 -9.14
N ARG A 19 -7.01 7.27 -7.86
CA ARG A 19 -6.90 8.22 -6.75
C ARG A 19 -6.08 7.69 -5.57
N ILE A 20 -5.55 6.49 -5.69
CA ILE A 20 -4.71 5.86 -4.66
C ILE A 20 -3.24 6.07 -5.02
N TYR A 21 -2.47 6.54 -4.05
CA TYR A 21 -1.05 6.85 -4.18
C TYR A 21 -0.26 6.13 -3.09
N TYR A 22 0.87 5.56 -3.48
CA TYR A 22 1.87 5.03 -2.57
C TYR A 22 3.16 5.81 -2.78
N SER A 23 3.78 6.24 -1.69
CA SER A 23 5.12 6.81 -1.72
C SER A 23 5.98 6.04 -0.72
N ILE A 24 6.97 5.32 -1.23
CA ILE A 24 7.92 4.58 -0.41
C ILE A 24 9.23 5.34 -0.43
N GLN A 25 9.71 5.73 0.75
CA GLN A 25 10.98 6.43 0.91
C GLN A 25 11.69 5.89 2.15
N LEU A 26 12.86 5.26 1.93
CA LEU A 26 13.65 4.60 2.97
C LEU A 26 12.79 3.63 3.81
N HIS A 27 12.57 3.95 5.09
CA HIS A 27 11.82 3.13 6.05
C HIS A 27 10.36 3.57 6.23
N LEU A 28 9.86 4.43 5.34
CA LEU A 28 8.51 4.98 5.40
C LEU A 28 7.71 4.64 4.15
N VAL A 29 6.42 4.41 4.36
CA VAL A 29 5.42 4.34 3.31
C VAL A 29 4.30 5.32 3.61
N GLU A 30 4.01 6.21 2.67
CA GLU A 30 2.81 7.04 2.69
C GLU A 30 1.78 6.45 1.73
N ILE A 31 0.56 6.26 2.21
CA ILE A 31 -0.59 5.85 1.40
C ILE A 31 -1.63 6.96 1.44
N SER A 32 -2.16 7.34 0.28
CA SER A 32 -3.10 8.46 0.18
C SER A 32 -4.20 8.17 -0.83
N ALA A 33 -5.44 8.44 -0.44
CA ALA A 33 -6.61 8.41 -1.30
C ALA A 33 -7.08 9.84 -1.57
N LYS A 34 -6.71 10.42 -2.72
CA LYS A 34 -7.02 11.80 -3.06
C LYS A 34 -8.44 11.94 -3.62
N GLY A 35 -9.23 12.87 -3.09
CA GLY A 35 -10.58 13.18 -3.60
C GLY A 35 -11.68 12.25 -3.10
N GLY A 36 -11.53 11.71 -1.88
CA GLY A 36 -12.54 10.92 -1.16
C GLY A 36 -12.20 10.80 0.35
N ASN A 37 -12.94 9.99 1.10
CA ASN A 37 -12.80 9.84 2.57
C ASN A 37 -11.58 9.01 3.03
N GLY A 38 -10.67 8.61 2.14
CA GLY A 38 -9.58 7.69 2.50
C GLY A 38 -8.35 8.34 3.15
N GLY A 39 -8.23 9.68 3.13
CA GLY A 39 -7.17 10.41 3.84
C GLY A 39 -5.74 10.08 3.37
N THR A 40 -4.77 10.52 4.17
CA THR A 40 -3.34 10.20 3.99
C THR A 40 -2.82 9.58 5.27
N HIS A 41 -2.13 8.45 5.14
CA HIS A 41 -1.57 7.68 6.25
C HIS A 41 -0.09 7.43 6.03
N ILE A 42 0.69 7.45 7.11
CA ILE A 42 2.12 7.18 7.09
C ILE A 42 2.36 5.93 7.95
N GLY A 43 3.08 4.97 7.40
CA GLY A 43 3.48 3.74 8.07
C GLY A 43 4.97 3.47 7.91
N ARG A 44 5.44 2.45 8.63
CA ARG A 44 6.79 1.90 8.50
C ARG A 44 6.85 0.97 7.31
N PHE A 45 7.97 1.04 6.60
CA PHE A 45 8.31 0.18 5.48
C PHE A 45 9.64 -0.51 5.76
N SER A 46 9.67 -1.83 5.63
CA SER A 46 10.92 -2.59 5.64
C SER A 46 10.88 -3.64 4.55
N TYR A 47 12.06 -4.09 4.12
CA TYR A 47 12.19 -5.15 3.15
C TYR A 47 13.32 -6.09 3.57
N LYS A 48 13.14 -7.38 3.33
CA LYS A 48 14.12 -8.42 3.60
C LYS A 48 14.00 -9.49 2.52
N GLY A 49 15.01 -9.63 1.68
CA GLY A 49 14.96 -10.54 0.53
C GLY A 49 13.85 -10.17 -0.44
N ASP A 50 12.93 -11.09 -0.69
CA ASP A 50 11.75 -10.93 -1.54
C ASP A 50 10.47 -10.62 -0.75
N GLU A 51 10.59 -10.18 0.50
CA GLU A 51 9.46 -9.80 1.35
C GLU A 51 9.52 -8.33 1.76
N VAL A 52 8.36 -7.69 1.77
CA VAL A 52 8.12 -6.32 2.21
C VAL A 52 7.16 -6.35 3.39
N THR A 53 7.48 -5.62 4.45
CA THR A 53 6.59 -5.40 5.59
C THR A 53 6.14 -3.95 5.61
N MET A 54 4.82 -3.74 5.75
CA MET A 54 4.21 -2.42 5.97
C MET A 54 3.40 -2.43 7.26
N SER A 55 3.72 -1.56 8.20
CA SER A 55 3.11 -1.58 9.54
C SER A 55 2.95 -0.18 10.15
N GLU A 56 2.31 -0.13 11.32
CA GLU A 56 2.25 1.07 12.18
C GLU A 56 1.67 2.31 11.48
N PHE A 57 0.66 2.12 10.63
CA PHE A 57 0.01 3.21 9.92
C PHE A 57 -0.69 4.17 10.88
N ARG A 58 -0.40 5.46 10.74
CA ARG A 58 -1.00 6.58 11.47
C ARG A 58 -1.53 7.63 10.51
N HIS A 59 -2.55 8.37 10.93
CA HIS A 59 -3.11 9.47 10.14
C HIS A 59 -2.07 10.59 10.00
N ARG A 60 -1.86 11.09 8.78
CA ARG A 60 -0.93 12.20 8.55
C ARG A 60 -1.53 13.48 9.14
N GLY A 61 -0.83 14.10 10.10
CA GLY A 61 -1.28 15.28 10.83
C GLY A 61 -1.93 14.98 12.18
N ASP A 62 -2.14 13.70 12.51
CA ASP A 62 -2.57 13.23 13.83
C ASP A 62 -1.84 11.92 14.12
N GLU A 63 -0.59 12.05 14.58
CA GLU A 63 0.30 10.89 14.76
C GLU A 63 -0.16 9.98 15.89
N GLU A 64 -0.97 10.43 16.84
CA GLU A 64 -1.52 9.57 17.90
C GLU A 64 -2.63 8.66 17.38
N LYS A 65 -3.29 9.05 16.28
CA LYS A 65 -4.39 8.30 15.69
C LYS A 65 -3.89 7.18 14.79
N LEU A 66 -4.03 5.95 15.28
CA LEU A 66 -3.80 4.73 14.50
C LEU A 66 -4.82 4.61 13.36
N THR A 67 -4.34 4.13 12.21
CA THR A 67 -5.18 3.84 11.06
C THR A 67 -5.94 2.53 11.32
N THR A 68 -7.25 2.54 11.08
CA THR A 68 -8.09 1.36 11.26
C THR A 68 -7.91 0.36 10.11
N LEU A 69 -8.19 -0.92 10.36
CA LEU A 69 -8.14 -1.94 9.29
C LEU A 69 -9.10 -1.65 8.13
N ASN A 70 -10.25 -1.02 8.40
CA ASN A 70 -11.21 -0.68 7.35
C ASN A 70 -10.68 0.43 6.43
N GLU A 71 -9.92 1.39 6.97
CA GLU A 71 -9.24 2.40 6.17
C GLU A 71 -8.12 1.76 5.32
N LEU A 72 -7.35 0.83 5.90
CA LEU A 72 -6.27 0.12 5.19
C LEU A 72 -6.78 -0.73 4.02
N LYS A 73 -7.98 -1.33 4.11
CA LYS A 73 -8.57 -2.16 3.04
C LYS A 73 -8.74 -1.42 1.72
N LEU A 74 -8.98 -0.10 1.79
CA LEU A 74 -9.06 0.78 0.61
C LEU A 74 -7.76 0.80 -0.20
N PHE A 75 -6.64 0.46 0.44
CA PHE A 75 -5.31 0.44 -0.15
C PHE A 75 -4.86 -0.98 -0.52
N GLY A 76 -5.70 -2.00 -0.31
CA GLY A 76 -5.32 -3.40 -0.53
C GLY A 76 -4.48 -3.98 0.62
N LEU A 77 -4.62 -3.41 1.83
CA LEU A 77 -3.98 -3.87 3.06
C LEU A 77 -5.06 -4.28 4.07
N ASN A 78 -4.95 -5.42 4.74
CA ASN A 78 -6.00 -5.97 5.62
C ASN A 78 -5.52 -6.29 7.04
N GLN A 79 -4.24 -6.06 7.35
CA GLN A 79 -3.64 -6.34 8.65
C GLN A 79 -2.95 -5.10 9.22
N ALA A 80 -2.69 -5.08 10.53
CA ALA A 80 -1.91 -4.02 11.16
C ALA A 80 -0.42 -4.07 10.77
N ILE A 81 0.06 -5.28 10.50
CA ILE A 81 1.38 -5.59 9.95
C ILE A 81 1.12 -6.40 8.68
N ASN A 82 1.39 -5.82 7.52
CA ASN A 82 1.13 -6.46 6.23
C ASN A 82 2.44 -7.02 5.69
N HIS A 83 2.45 -8.32 5.43
CA HIS A 83 3.56 -9.01 4.78
C HIS A 83 3.20 -9.18 3.30
N LEU A 84 4.04 -8.64 2.42
CA LEU A 84 3.84 -8.70 0.99
C LEU A 84 5.06 -9.32 0.32
N LYS A 85 4.84 -10.34 -0.50
CA LYS A 85 5.86 -10.92 -1.35
C LYS A 85 6.09 -10.07 -2.58
N VAL A 86 7.35 -9.85 -2.93
CA VAL A 86 7.78 -9.21 -4.17
C VAL A 86 7.70 -10.24 -5.29
N GLU A 87 6.63 -10.20 -6.08
CA GLU A 87 6.53 -11.07 -7.26
C GLU A 87 7.42 -10.58 -8.42
N LYS A 88 7.56 -9.25 -8.55
CA LYS A 88 8.37 -8.65 -9.60
C LYS A 88 8.81 -7.25 -9.17
N ALA A 89 10.11 -6.99 -9.18
CA ALA A 89 10.68 -5.66 -9.00
C ALA A 89 11.64 -5.36 -10.15
N THR A 90 11.25 -4.43 -11.01
CA THR A 90 12.07 -3.95 -12.13
C THR A 90 12.09 -2.43 -12.10
N GLY A 91 12.99 -1.80 -12.86
CA GLY A 91 13.04 -0.34 -12.96
C GLY A 91 11.74 0.33 -13.44
N LYS A 92 10.78 -0.41 -14.02
CA LYS A 92 9.51 0.11 -14.55
C LYS A 92 8.26 -0.38 -13.82
N LYS A 93 8.34 -1.55 -13.18
CA LYS A 93 7.18 -2.26 -12.62
C LYS A 93 7.55 -2.92 -11.30
N LEU A 94 6.69 -2.71 -10.30
CA LEU A 94 6.73 -3.42 -9.03
C LEU A 94 5.39 -4.16 -8.84
N ILE A 95 5.43 -5.40 -8.39
CA ILE A 95 4.25 -6.19 -8.06
C ILE A 95 4.47 -6.77 -6.66
N LEU A 96 3.57 -6.42 -5.75
CA LEU A 96 3.53 -6.92 -4.39
C LEU A 96 2.27 -7.77 -4.20
N LYS A 97 2.38 -8.87 -3.47
CA LYS A 97 1.24 -9.77 -3.22
C LYS A 97 1.16 -10.15 -1.75
N SER A 98 -0.02 -10.02 -1.17
CA SER A 98 -0.40 -10.60 0.12
C SER A 98 -1.43 -11.72 -0.07
N ASP A 99 -1.91 -12.27 1.04
CA ASP A 99 -3.08 -13.16 1.10
C ASP A 99 -4.42 -12.44 0.82
N TYR A 100 -4.39 -11.10 0.73
CA TYR A 100 -5.58 -10.26 0.54
C TYR A 100 -5.67 -9.66 -0.85
N ALA A 101 -4.56 -9.13 -1.36
CA ALA A 101 -4.54 -8.44 -2.63
C ALA A 101 -3.18 -8.51 -3.32
N ARG A 102 -3.22 -8.28 -4.63
CA ARG A 102 -2.07 -8.13 -5.49
C ARG A 102 -2.01 -6.70 -6.02
N LEU A 103 -0.98 -5.99 -5.59
CA LEU A 103 -0.75 -4.58 -5.88
C LEU A 103 0.22 -4.46 -7.06
N THR A 104 -0.23 -3.87 -8.17
CA THR A 104 0.63 -3.60 -9.32
C THR A 104 0.96 -2.12 -9.38
N PHE A 105 2.24 -1.78 -9.34
CA PHE A 105 2.75 -0.42 -9.46
C PHE A 105 3.48 -0.22 -10.79
N ARG A 106 3.36 0.98 -11.37
CA ARG A 106 4.18 1.42 -12.50
C ARG A 106 4.98 2.66 -12.08
N LYS A 107 6.25 2.71 -12.51
CA LYS A 107 7.08 3.90 -12.36
C LYS A 107 6.59 4.96 -13.36
N PHE A 108 6.39 6.19 -12.88
CA PHE A 108 6.27 7.38 -13.70
C PHE A 108 7.66 7.89 -14.05
#